data_AF-A0A0H1R5V5-F1
#
_entry.id   AF-A0A0H1R5V5-F1
#
_cell.length_a   1.000
_cell.length_b   1.000
_cell.length_c   1.000
_cell.angle_alpha   90.00
_cell.angle_beta   90.00
_cell.angle_gamma   90.00
#
_symmetry.space_group_name_H-M   'P 1'
#
loop_
_entity.id
_entity.type
_entity.pdbx_description
1 polymer ?
#
loop_
_entity_poly.entity_id
_entity_poly.type
_entity_poly.pdbx_seq_one_letter_code
_entity_poly.pdbx_strand_id
1 'polypeptide(L)'
;MVKHSATRLTGRAILFTRGFAPKLQNVWEETSPIFHSQVRKLSPSLPLLSSPDANGIDEVDDVGMVLGEFEKLSRDQQDKVAKSLALLWDTFIEVFGGVSGFQTASPIEQQAYIERLSTASRRMEVARGSDVAFHYVTVELMRQYVSFLQTSSKNPRAIVLAGAVAPLIDRGRGIS
;
A
#
# COMPACT_ATOMS: atom_id res chain seq x y z
N MET A 1 45.19 42.18 -27.71
CA MET A 1 43.98 42.97 -27.39
C MET A 1 42.95 42.69 -28.48
N VAL A 2 42.08 41.69 -28.26
CA VAL A 2 41.08 41.22 -29.23
C VAL A 2 39.71 41.23 -28.54
N LYS A 3 38.73 41.82 -29.22
CA LYS A 3 37.38 42.12 -28.75
C LYS A 3 36.47 40.88 -28.71
N HIS A 4 35.51 40.94 -27.80
CA HIS A 4 34.37 40.04 -27.58
C HIS A 4 33.62 39.63 -28.86
N SER A 5 33.12 38.39 -28.86
CA SER A 5 31.81 38.05 -29.42
C SER A 5 31.22 36.85 -28.65
N ALA A 6 30.04 37.09 -28.09
CA ALA A 6 29.24 36.12 -27.36
C ALA A 6 28.32 35.37 -28.33
N THR A 7 28.22 34.05 -28.18
CA THR A 7 27.22 33.23 -28.90
C THR A 7 26.26 32.61 -27.90
N ARG A 8 24.97 32.78 -28.20
CA ARG A 8 23.81 32.50 -27.35
C ARG A 8 23.48 31.01 -27.24
N LEU A 9 22.82 30.71 -26.12
CA LEU A 9 21.95 29.58 -25.79
C LEU A 9 21.23 28.92 -26.98
N THR A 10 21.16 27.58 -26.96
CA THR A 10 19.99 26.87 -27.49
C THR A 10 19.70 25.67 -26.60
N GLY A 11 18.68 25.82 -25.76
CA GLY A 11 18.07 24.74 -25.02
C GLY A 11 17.30 23.82 -25.96
N ARG A 12 17.33 22.52 -25.67
CA ARG A 12 16.56 21.52 -26.39
C ARG A 12 15.56 20.92 -25.40
N ALA A 13 14.35 21.46 -25.42
CA ALA A 13 13.20 20.92 -24.72
C ALA A 13 12.79 19.60 -25.38
N ILE A 14 12.73 18.52 -24.60
CA ILE A 14 12.08 17.28 -25.01
C ILE A 14 10.62 17.40 -24.59
N LEU A 15 9.76 17.70 -25.57
CA LEU A 15 8.32 17.58 -25.46
C LEU A 15 7.97 16.09 -25.43
N PHE A 16 7.57 15.58 -24.26
CA PHE A 16 6.90 14.28 -24.18
C PHE A 16 5.46 14.46 -24.68
N THR A 17 5.23 14.05 -25.92
CA THR A 17 3.93 14.03 -26.55
C THR A 17 3.05 12.97 -25.88
N ARG A 18 1.94 13.45 -25.33
CA ARG A 18 0.74 12.68 -24.97
C ARG A 18 0.32 11.81 -26.15
N GLY A 19 0.19 10.51 -25.92
CA GLY A 19 -0.53 9.63 -26.81
C GLY A 19 -0.60 8.25 -26.21
N PHE A 20 -1.73 7.90 -25.59
CA PHE A 20 -2.33 6.58 -25.75
C PHE A 20 -3.80 6.63 -25.33
N ALA A 21 -4.66 6.26 -26.28
CA ALA A 21 -6.10 6.13 -26.14
C ALA A 21 -6.47 4.73 -25.59
N PRO A 22 -7.72 4.51 -25.16
CA PRO A 22 -8.09 3.60 -24.08
C PRO A 22 -8.44 2.19 -24.57
N LYS A 23 -8.03 1.14 -23.85
CA LYS A 23 -8.63 -0.20 -24.00
C LYS A 23 -8.22 -1.23 -22.94
N LEU A 24 -8.52 -1.03 -21.66
CA LEU A 24 -8.46 -2.11 -20.64
C LEU A 24 -9.47 -1.88 -19.51
N GLN A 25 -10.75 -1.66 -19.84
CA GLN A 25 -11.79 -1.42 -18.83
C GLN A 25 -12.58 -2.67 -18.43
N ASN A 26 -12.37 -3.84 -19.05
CA ASN A 26 -13.19 -5.03 -18.81
C ASN A 26 -12.35 -6.29 -18.56
N VAL A 27 -11.74 -6.42 -17.37
CA VAL A 27 -11.16 -7.72 -16.91
C VAL A 27 -11.46 -8.01 -15.42
N TRP A 28 -12.16 -7.14 -14.69
CA TRP A 28 -12.39 -7.32 -13.24
C TRP A 28 -13.78 -7.84 -12.84
N GLU A 29 -14.69 -8.13 -13.77
CA GLU A 29 -16.07 -8.52 -13.44
C GLU A 29 -16.35 -10.03 -13.35
N GLU A 30 -15.38 -10.92 -13.54
CA GLU A 30 -15.66 -12.38 -13.64
C GLU A 30 -15.29 -13.25 -12.44
N THR A 31 -14.99 -12.69 -11.26
CA THR A 31 -14.68 -13.50 -10.06
C THR A 31 -15.43 -13.14 -8.77
N SER A 32 -16.52 -12.37 -8.86
CA SER A 32 -17.37 -12.05 -7.70
C SER A 32 -18.73 -12.71 -7.78
N PRO A 33 -18.84 -13.95 -7.25
CA PRO A 33 -19.81 -14.14 -6.17
C PRO A 33 -19.29 -14.96 -4.96
N ILE A 34 -18.03 -15.38 -4.92
CA ILE A 34 -17.55 -16.32 -3.87
C ILE A 34 -17.09 -15.60 -2.58
N PHE A 35 -16.62 -14.34 -2.68
CA PHE A 35 -15.94 -13.65 -1.58
C PHE A 35 -16.84 -13.24 -0.39
N HIS A 36 -18.14 -13.01 -0.59
CA HIS A 36 -19.02 -12.58 0.50
C HIS A 36 -19.49 -13.70 1.44
N SER A 37 -19.27 -14.98 1.08
CA SER A 37 -19.74 -16.11 1.91
C SER A 37 -18.71 -16.61 2.92
N GLN A 38 -17.41 -16.32 2.75
CA GLN A 38 -16.36 -16.85 3.62
C GLN A 38 -16.03 -15.93 4.81
N VAL A 39 -16.23 -14.62 4.69
CA VAL A 39 -15.89 -13.66 5.77
C VAL A 39 -16.82 -13.81 6.98
N ARG A 40 -18.06 -14.30 6.80
CA ARG A 40 -19.00 -14.53 7.91
C ARG A 40 -18.75 -15.84 8.68
N LYS A 41 -17.87 -16.73 8.21
CA LYS A 41 -17.60 -18.02 8.86
C LYS A 41 -16.37 -18.05 9.78
N LEU A 42 -15.60 -16.96 9.89
CA LEU A 42 -14.35 -16.92 10.67
C LEU A 42 -14.44 -16.18 12.01
N SER A 43 -15.64 -16.05 12.59
CA SER A 43 -15.77 -15.79 14.03
C SER A 43 -17.04 -16.48 14.51
N PRO A 44 -16.91 -17.49 15.36
CA PRO A 44 -16.61 -17.22 16.76
C PRO A 44 -15.59 -18.19 17.41
N SER A 45 -14.92 -17.69 18.45
CA SER A 45 -14.16 -18.44 19.46
C SER A 45 -12.83 -19.06 19.00
N LEU A 46 -11.73 -18.33 19.20
CA LEU A 46 -10.38 -18.88 19.20
C LEU A 46 -10.22 -19.87 20.38
N PRO A 47 -9.93 -21.15 20.16
CA PRO A 47 -9.37 -22.01 21.20
C PRO A 47 -7.87 -21.74 21.31
N LEU A 48 -7.42 -21.49 22.53
CA LEU A 48 -6.02 -21.67 22.96
C LEU A 48 -5.56 -23.07 22.53
N LEU A 49 -4.78 -23.16 21.45
CA LEU A 49 -4.03 -24.38 21.15
C LEU A 49 -2.54 -24.03 21.08
N SER A 50 -1.87 -24.27 22.20
CA SER A 50 -0.44 -24.52 22.24
C SER A 50 -0.14 -25.79 21.45
N SER A 51 0.76 -25.71 20.47
CA SER A 51 1.54 -26.86 20.00
C SER A 51 3.00 -26.44 19.88
N PRO A 52 3.94 -27.17 20.49
CA PRO A 52 5.34 -26.78 20.58
C PRO A 52 6.15 -27.44 19.46
N ASP A 53 6.43 -26.69 18.39
CA ASP A 53 7.55 -26.99 17.49
C ASP A 53 8.42 -25.76 17.35
N ALA A 54 9.43 -25.70 18.22
CA ALA A 54 10.44 -24.68 18.28
C ALA A 54 11.43 -24.85 17.11
N ASN A 55 11.28 -24.06 16.05
CA ASN A 55 12.38 -23.58 15.19
C ASN A 55 11.95 -22.54 14.14
N GLY A 56 10.97 -21.69 14.47
CA GLY A 56 10.80 -20.41 13.79
C GLY A 56 11.06 -19.35 14.84
N ILE A 57 12.00 -18.44 14.58
CA ILE A 57 12.06 -17.17 15.29
C ILE A 57 10.63 -16.63 15.30
N ASP A 58 10.15 -16.25 16.49
CA ASP A 58 8.88 -15.58 16.73
C ASP A 58 8.91 -14.28 15.90
N GLU A 59 8.68 -14.41 14.60
CA GLU A 59 8.65 -13.31 13.64
C GLU A 59 7.39 -12.56 14.01
N VAL A 60 7.59 -11.56 14.86
CA VAL A 60 6.55 -10.67 15.37
C VAL A 60 5.60 -10.38 14.23
N ASP A 61 4.32 -10.72 14.41
CA ASP A 61 3.32 -10.60 13.35
C ASP A 61 3.05 -9.12 13.06
N ASP A 62 3.92 -8.50 12.27
CA ASP A 62 3.91 -7.07 11.93
C ASP A 62 2.55 -6.66 11.32
N VAL A 63 1.92 -7.58 10.58
CA VAL A 63 0.58 -7.41 10.01
C VAL A 63 -0.48 -7.40 11.10
N GLY A 64 -0.47 -8.39 11.99
CA GLY A 64 -1.37 -8.43 13.14
C GLY A 64 -1.23 -7.22 14.06
N MET A 65 0.00 -6.73 14.27
CA MET A 65 0.26 -5.54 15.09
C MET A 65 -0.36 -4.28 14.49
N VAL A 66 -0.09 -3.99 13.21
CA VAL A 66 -0.62 -2.77 12.57
C VAL A 66 -2.15 -2.79 12.45
N LEU A 67 -2.74 -3.97 12.18
CA LEU A 67 -4.19 -4.13 12.15
C LEU A 67 -4.79 -3.95 13.56
N GLY A 68 -4.14 -4.50 14.59
CA GLY A 68 -4.55 -4.29 15.98
C GLY A 68 -4.42 -2.82 16.43
N GLU A 69 -3.46 -2.07 15.89
CA GLU A 69 -3.37 -0.63 16.13
C GLU A 69 -4.46 0.15 15.39
N PHE A 70 -4.77 -0.23 14.15
CA PHE A 70 -5.90 0.33 13.41
C PHE A 70 -7.23 0.15 14.15
N GLU A 71 -7.49 -1.04 14.69
CA GLU A 71 -8.72 -1.34 15.44
C GLU A 71 -8.86 -0.51 16.72
N LYS A 72 -7.75 -0.10 17.33
CA LYS A 72 -7.72 0.76 18.53
C LYS A 72 -7.97 2.24 18.22
N LEU A 73 -7.88 2.66 16.96
CA LEU A 73 -8.17 4.03 16.56
C LEU A 73 -9.67 4.34 16.74
N SER A 74 -10.00 5.61 17.01
CA SER A 74 -11.39 6.06 17.00
C SER A 74 -12.00 5.93 15.60
N ARG A 75 -13.34 5.88 15.50
CA ARG A 75 -14.05 5.85 14.21
C ARG A 75 -13.60 6.98 13.27
N ASP A 76 -13.48 8.20 13.80
CA ASP A 76 -13.03 9.36 13.02
C ASP A 76 -11.59 9.20 12.52
N GLN A 77 -10.71 8.59 13.33
CA GLN A 77 -9.34 8.29 12.92
C GLN A 77 -9.29 7.17 11.89
N GLN A 78 -10.10 6.11 12.02
CA GLN A 78 -10.21 5.06 11.01
C GLN A 78 -10.69 5.60 9.66
N ASP A 79 -11.61 6.58 9.67
CA ASP A 79 -12.09 7.25 8.45
C ASP A 79 -10.99 8.11 7.82
N LYS A 80 -10.15 8.75 8.64
CA LYS A 80 -8.95 9.44 8.16
C LYS A 80 -7.93 8.47 7.58
N VAL A 81 -7.73 7.29 8.17
CA VAL A 81 -6.89 6.23 7.60
C VAL A 81 -7.43 5.83 6.23
N ALA A 82 -8.72 5.50 6.11
CA ALA A 82 -9.33 5.09 4.84
C ALA A 82 -9.08 6.13 3.73
N LYS A 83 -9.37 7.41 4.00
CA LYS A 83 -9.13 8.51 3.04
C LYS A 83 -7.66 8.68 2.68
N SER A 84 -6.78 8.62 3.68
CA SER A 84 -5.34 8.80 3.46
C SER A 84 -4.73 7.61 2.70
N LEU A 85 -5.24 6.41 2.95
CA LEU A 85 -4.81 5.18 2.28
C LEU A 85 -5.26 5.17 0.82
N ALA A 86 -6.47 5.65 0.52
CA ALA A 86 -6.91 5.87 -0.85
C ALA A 86 -5.98 6.83 -1.60
N LEU A 87 -5.61 7.97 -0.99
CA LEU A 87 -4.68 8.92 -1.61
C LEU A 87 -3.28 8.33 -1.87
N LEU A 88 -2.75 7.56 -0.91
CA LEU A 88 -1.46 6.88 -1.10
C LEU A 88 -1.55 5.82 -2.20
N TRP A 89 -2.66 5.11 -2.27
CA TRP A 89 -2.90 4.13 -3.32
C TRP A 89 -3.03 4.79 -4.69
N ASP A 90 -3.77 5.89 -4.81
CA ASP A 90 -3.87 6.65 -6.06
C ASP A 90 -2.49 7.13 -6.53
N THR A 91 -1.69 7.67 -5.60
CA THR A 91 -0.29 8.06 -5.88
C THR A 91 0.56 6.86 -6.34
N PHE A 92 0.38 5.69 -5.74
CA PHE A 92 1.05 4.46 -6.16
C PHE A 92 0.65 4.07 -7.59
N ILE A 93 -0.65 4.13 -7.93
CA ILE A 93 -1.14 3.86 -9.28
C ILE A 93 -0.56 4.85 -10.28
N GLU A 94 -0.46 6.14 -9.94
CA GLU A 94 0.15 7.17 -10.80
C GLU A 94 1.63 6.90 -11.07
N VAL A 95 2.39 6.50 -10.03
CA VAL A 95 3.83 6.24 -10.14
C VAL A 95 4.13 4.99 -10.96
N PHE A 96 3.36 3.92 -10.75
CA PHE A 96 3.67 2.61 -11.32
C PHE A 96 2.75 2.19 -12.47
N GLY A 97 1.67 2.91 -12.76
CA GLY A 97 0.65 2.48 -13.72
C GLY A 97 -0.19 1.29 -13.22
N GLY A 98 -0.24 1.07 -11.90
CA GLY A 98 -0.95 -0.03 -11.28
C GLY A 98 -0.09 -1.16 -10.76
N VAL A 99 -0.74 -2.21 -10.23
CA VAL A 99 -0.06 -3.38 -9.65
C VAL A 99 0.82 -4.10 -10.67
N SER A 100 0.33 -4.29 -11.89
CA SER A 100 1.10 -4.92 -12.96
C SER A 100 2.37 -4.12 -13.29
N GLY A 101 2.25 -2.80 -13.36
CA GLY A 101 3.40 -1.95 -13.64
C GLY A 101 4.42 -1.95 -12.49
N PHE A 102 3.98 -1.99 -11.23
CA PHE A 102 4.85 -2.19 -10.07
C PHE A 102 5.58 -3.54 -10.13
N GLN A 103 4.88 -4.63 -10.44
CA GLN A 103 5.47 -5.97 -10.55
C GLN A 103 6.48 -6.10 -11.69
N THR A 104 6.30 -5.34 -12.78
CA THR A 104 7.26 -5.27 -13.90
C THR A 104 8.38 -4.26 -13.69
N ALA A 105 8.27 -3.37 -12.70
CA ALA A 105 9.33 -2.41 -12.37
C ALA A 105 10.59 -3.14 -11.90
N SER A 106 11.74 -2.49 -11.98
CA SER A 106 12.98 -3.13 -11.52
C SER A 106 12.92 -3.42 -10.01
N PRO A 107 13.58 -4.48 -9.51
CA PRO A 107 13.62 -4.77 -8.07
C PRO A 107 14.15 -3.59 -7.24
N ILE A 108 15.04 -2.78 -7.82
CA ILE A 108 15.59 -1.57 -7.20
C ILE A 108 14.50 -0.50 -7.02
N GLU A 109 13.66 -0.26 -8.02
CA GLU A 109 12.56 0.71 -7.93
C GLU A 109 11.47 0.27 -6.95
N GLN A 110 11.13 -1.02 -6.96
CA GLN A 110 10.19 -1.61 -6.00
C GLN A 110 10.70 -1.42 -4.57
N GLN A 111 11.96 -1.79 -4.32
CA GLN A 111 12.59 -1.69 -3.01
C GLN A 111 12.70 -0.22 -2.57
N ALA A 112 13.11 0.69 -3.45
CA ALA A 112 13.23 2.11 -3.14
C ALA A 112 11.89 2.73 -2.73
N TYR A 113 10.78 2.30 -3.34
CA TYR A 113 9.44 2.75 -2.94
C TYR A 113 9.07 2.24 -1.54
N ILE A 114 9.29 0.94 -1.27
CA ILE A 114 9.04 0.34 0.04
C ILE A 114 9.90 1.01 1.12
N GLU A 115 11.16 1.31 0.84
CA GLU A 115 12.07 2.01 1.76
C GLU A 115 11.64 3.44 2.08
N ARG A 116 11.06 4.16 1.10
CA ARG A 116 10.47 5.49 1.36
C ARG A 116 9.31 5.39 2.33
N LEU A 117 8.42 4.41 2.14
CA LEU A 117 7.31 4.17 3.07
C LEU A 117 7.82 3.76 4.46
N SER A 118 8.81 2.88 4.53
CA SER A 118 9.48 2.47 5.78
C SER A 118 10.09 3.66 6.53
N THR A 119 10.80 4.54 5.81
CA THR A 119 11.39 5.74 6.38
C THR A 119 10.32 6.70 6.91
N ALA A 120 9.21 6.84 6.18
CA ALA A 120 8.09 7.67 6.60
C ALA A 120 7.39 7.09 7.84
N SER A 121 7.09 5.79 7.88
CA SER A 121 6.43 5.17 9.04
C SER A 121 7.32 5.24 10.28
N ARG A 122 8.62 5.00 10.16
CA ARG A 122 9.57 5.14 11.27
C ARG A 122 9.60 6.54 11.88
N ARG A 123 9.49 7.59 11.06
CA ARG A 123 9.40 8.98 11.55
C ARG A 123 8.09 9.26 12.28
N MET A 124 7.02 8.56 11.91
CA MET A 124 5.68 8.71 12.48
C MET A 124 5.43 7.80 13.69
N GLU A 125 6.29 6.80 13.91
CA GLU A 125 6.20 5.85 15.02
C GLU A 125 6.17 6.55 16.39
N VAL A 126 6.87 7.67 16.53
CA VAL A 126 6.84 8.50 17.75
C VAL A 126 5.46 9.05 18.11
N ALA A 127 4.54 9.04 17.14
CA ALA A 127 3.17 9.51 17.30
C ALA A 127 2.17 8.38 17.65
N ARG A 128 2.62 7.14 17.84
CA ARG A 128 1.76 6.04 18.32
C ARG A 128 1.08 6.43 19.64
N GLY A 129 -0.18 6.04 19.77
CA GLY A 129 -0.99 6.34 20.97
C GLY A 129 -1.44 7.81 21.11
N SER A 130 -1.22 8.65 20.09
CA SER A 130 -1.68 10.04 20.07
C SER A 130 -2.82 10.27 19.05
N ASP A 131 -3.38 11.48 19.02
CA ASP A 131 -4.42 11.88 18.07
C ASP A 131 -3.99 11.77 16.61
N VAL A 132 -2.68 11.78 16.33
CA VAL A 132 -2.09 11.68 14.99
C VAL A 132 -1.57 10.29 14.66
N ALA A 133 -1.82 9.28 15.51
CA ALA A 133 -1.41 7.89 15.30
C ALA A 133 -1.94 7.30 13.97
N PHE A 134 -3.07 7.82 13.46
CA PHE A 134 -3.62 7.39 12.18
C PHE A 134 -2.65 7.58 11.00
N HIS A 135 -1.74 8.57 11.05
CA HIS A 135 -0.73 8.75 10.00
C HIS A 135 0.26 7.59 9.95
N TYR A 136 0.75 7.15 11.12
CA TYR A 136 1.62 5.98 11.23
C TYR A 136 0.93 4.74 10.65
N VAL A 137 -0.29 4.45 11.13
CA VAL A 137 -1.06 3.27 10.71
C VAL A 137 -1.31 3.29 9.20
N THR A 138 -1.64 4.45 8.62
CA THR A 138 -1.87 4.58 7.17
C THR A 138 -0.63 4.17 6.37
N VAL A 139 0.53 4.74 6.70
CA VAL A 139 1.77 4.49 5.95
C VAL A 139 2.22 3.05 6.12
N GLU A 140 2.06 2.50 7.32
CA GLU A 140 2.48 1.14 7.64
C GLU A 140 1.60 0.08 6.96
N LEU A 141 0.28 0.28 6.92
CA LEU A 141 -0.64 -0.57 6.14
C LEU A 141 -0.28 -0.57 4.65
N MET A 142 -0.01 0.62 4.08
CA MET A 142 0.39 0.74 2.67
C MET A 142 1.73 0.05 2.40
N ARG A 143 2.72 0.25 3.29
CA ARG A 143 4.06 -0.37 3.18
C ARG A 143 3.95 -1.88 3.11
N GLN A 144 3.26 -2.49 4.08
CA GLN A 144 3.12 -3.94 4.16
C GLN A 144 2.31 -4.48 2.97
N TYR A 145 1.26 -3.77 2.56
CA TYR A 145 0.45 -4.18 1.42
C TYR A 145 1.28 -4.25 0.13
N VAL A 146 2.06 -3.21 -0.15
CA VAL A 146 2.93 -3.16 -1.34
C VAL A 146 4.10 -4.16 -1.25
N SER A 147 4.64 -4.40 -0.05
CA SER A 147 5.66 -5.44 0.16
C SER A 147 5.16 -6.84 -0.18
N PHE A 148 3.88 -7.15 0.06
CA PHE A 148 3.29 -8.41 -0.41
C PHE A 148 3.02 -8.44 -1.91
N LEU A 149 2.90 -7.29 -2.59
CA LEU A 149 2.80 -7.27 -4.07
C LEU A 149 4.12 -7.62 -4.74
N GLN A 150 5.25 -7.33 -4.07
CA GLN A 150 6.61 -7.69 -4.54
C GLN A 150 6.86 -9.20 -4.49
N THR A 151 6.36 -9.86 -3.45
CA THR A 151 6.51 -11.30 -3.27
C THR A 151 5.24 -11.98 -3.77
N SER A 152 5.24 -12.53 -4.99
CA SER A 152 4.11 -13.26 -5.60
C SER A 152 3.76 -14.59 -4.89
N SER A 153 3.82 -14.62 -3.56
CA SER A 153 3.60 -15.77 -2.70
C SER A 153 2.15 -15.79 -2.22
N LYS A 154 1.57 -17.00 -2.13
CA LYS A 154 0.29 -17.26 -1.46
C LYS A 154 0.46 -17.16 0.06
N ASN A 155 0.96 -16.03 0.55
CA ASN A 155 1.17 -15.81 1.97
C ASN A 155 -0.19 -15.53 2.64
N PRO A 156 -0.63 -16.33 3.64
CA PRO A 156 -1.88 -16.08 4.35
C PRO A 156 -1.97 -14.67 4.95
N ARG A 157 -0.85 -14.09 5.41
CA ARG A 157 -0.78 -12.72 5.93
C ARG A 157 -1.11 -11.68 4.85
N ALA A 158 -0.66 -11.92 3.61
CA ALA A 158 -0.99 -11.05 2.47
C ALA A 158 -2.50 -11.05 2.18
N ILE A 159 -3.16 -12.21 2.30
CA ILE A 159 -4.61 -12.34 2.09
C ILE A 159 -5.38 -11.57 3.18
N VAL A 160 -4.99 -11.72 4.44
CA VAL A 160 -5.60 -10.99 5.56
C VAL A 160 -5.42 -9.48 5.38
N LEU A 161 -4.20 -9.03 5.08
CA LEU A 161 -3.93 -7.62 4.88
C LEU A 161 -4.67 -7.05 3.67
N ALA A 162 -4.70 -7.76 2.55
CA ALA A 162 -5.47 -7.35 1.37
C ALA A 162 -6.97 -7.22 1.68
N GLY A 163 -7.52 -8.19 2.44
CA GLY A 163 -8.91 -8.18 2.89
C GLY A 163 -9.26 -7.02 3.82
N ALA A 164 -8.27 -6.46 4.53
CA ALA A 164 -8.46 -5.26 5.36
C ALA A 164 -8.22 -3.96 4.56
N VAL A 165 -7.15 -3.90 3.75
CA VAL A 165 -6.70 -2.70 3.05
C VAL A 165 -7.58 -2.33 1.87
N ALA A 166 -7.99 -3.29 1.04
CA ALA A 166 -8.78 -2.98 -0.15
C ALA A 166 -10.14 -2.34 0.20
N PRO A 167 -10.94 -2.85 1.16
CA PRO A 167 -12.17 -2.18 1.58
C PRO A 167 -11.95 -0.80 2.19
N LEU A 168 -10.80 -0.56 2.86
CA LEU A 168 -10.48 0.77 3.38
C LEU A 168 -10.16 1.76 2.27
N ILE A 169 -9.49 1.33 1.20
CA ILE A 169 -9.24 2.15 0.01
C ILE A 169 -10.57 2.49 -0.66
N ASP A 170 -11.45 1.50 -0.88
CA ASP A 170 -12.76 1.72 -1.50
C ASP A 170 -13.62 2.66 -0.66
N ARG A 171 -13.67 2.44 0.65
CA ARG A 171 -14.32 3.34 1.61
C ARG A 171 -13.74 4.75 1.56
N GLY A 172 -12.42 4.89 1.47
CA GLY A 172 -11.73 6.17 1.36
C GLY A 172 -12.10 6.95 0.10
N ARG A 173 -12.41 6.24 -0.99
CA ARG A 173 -12.92 6.79 -2.26
C ARG A 173 -14.42 7.03 -2.27
N GLY A 174 -15.15 6.60 -1.25
CA GLY A 174 -16.61 6.66 -1.20
C GLY A 174 -17.30 5.60 -2.08
N ILE A 175 -16.59 4.52 -2.42
CA ILE A 175 -17.14 3.35 -3.10
C ILE A 175 -17.70 2.43 -2.01
N SER A 176 -19.00 2.11 -2.09
CA SER A 176 -19.71 1.21 -1.16
C SER A 176 -20.48 0.15 -1.94
#